data_AF-A0A961NPB7-F1
#
_entry.id   AF-A0A961NPB7-F1
#
_cell.length_a   1.000
_cell.length_b   1.000
_cell.length_c   1.000
_cell.angle_alpha   90.00
_cell.angle_beta   90.00
_cell.angle_gamma   90.00
#
_symmetry.space_group_name_H-M   'P 1'
#
loop_
_entity.id
_entity.type
_entity.pdbx_description
1 polymer ?
#
loop_
_entity_poly.entity_id
_entity_poly.type
_entity_poly.pdbx_seq_one_letter_code
_entity_poly.pdbx_strand_id
1 'polypeptide(L)'
;MKYRAGYVCFYLLPELIPHFGLIPDRSYRHSFIRNFMDTDQRPLRTALENFPAPLLILHGVRDPLVLPWVAEEHHRLAPHSQLVMLPGSHFLIFHTDGVHVLAAETNRFLRELQQSQSIKEFTHYEARPDAEIELPLDLSIEPGSAISAWTRLLGIISGTFVSEDLTCISVGLLIRARQLDFFTGLLGCYVGIFLGDVGLYFLGVMVRLGLLRWRKAAALLQHDRLQGLADRFDREGWKLIIMSRFLPGTRFPVYTGAGLIGGHATRLILFALIAGLLWTPLLVLLTAFYGAGILELANQVFGVGWLALACTLIVLYLMVRAALMLLSTEGRYRLWARLERLRRPEFWPPLLFYAPLIPVVAYLIIRYRGFENVAAVNPGIEDGGFIGESKAAILKRLPADVVPDFVLIPAGTVAERMQSIDAHIRKRGWSFPLIVKPDAAQRG
;
A
#
# COMPACT_ATOMS: atom_id res chain seq x y z
N MET A 1 28.64 -14.17 25.06
CA MET A 1 28.89 -14.61 23.67
C MET A 1 27.87 -14.04 22.67
N LYS A 2 26.54 -14.20 22.87
CA LYS A 2 25.47 -13.72 21.96
C LYS A 2 25.69 -12.30 21.41
N TYR A 3 25.83 -11.30 22.28
CA TYR A 3 25.95 -9.90 21.83
C TYR A 3 27.31 -9.57 21.20
N ARG A 4 28.38 -10.28 21.57
CA ARG A 4 29.69 -10.16 20.91
C ARG A 4 29.64 -10.71 19.48
N ALA A 5 28.97 -11.84 19.27
CA ALA A 5 28.71 -12.35 17.92
C ALA A 5 27.81 -11.41 17.13
N GLY A 6 26.75 -10.88 17.74
CA GLY A 6 25.92 -9.83 17.15
C GLY A 6 26.73 -8.61 16.74
N TYR A 7 27.63 -8.12 17.60
CA TYR A 7 28.52 -6.99 17.32
C TYR A 7 29.38 -7.26 16.08
N VAL A 8 29.95 -8.45 15.95
CA VAL A 8 30.69 -8.82 14.74
C VAL A 8 29.76 -8.83 13.51
N CYS A 9 28.57 -9.42 13.60
CA CYS A 9 27.65 -9.57 12.47
C CYS A 9 26.97 -8.29 12.00
N PHE A 10 26.58 -7.39 12.91
CA PHE A 10 25.81 -6.19 12.59
C PHE A 10 26.67 -4.92 12.56
N TYR A 11 27.83 -4.91 13.21
CA TYR A 11 28.71 -3.74 13.22
C TYR A 11 29.95 -3.93 12.34
N LEU A 12 30.68 -5.06 12.41
CA LEU A 12 31.94 -5.24 11.66
C LEU A 12 31.72 -5.79 10.25
N LEU A 13 30.93 -6.86 10.10
CA LEU A 13 30.69 -7.53 8.82
C LEU A 13 30.10 -6.60 7.74
N PRO A 14 29.14 -5.71 8.04
CA PRO A 14 28.59 -4.81 7.04
C PRO A 14 29.60 -3.78 6.50
N GLU A 15 30.69 -3.48 7.23
CA GLU A 15 31.76 -2.59 6.73
C GLU A 15 32.64 -3.28 5.68
N LEU A 16 32.61 -4.61 5.61
CA LEU A 16 33.39 -5.41 4.67
C LEU A 16 32.67 -5.65 3.35
N ILE A 17 31.41 -5.20 3.22
CA ILE A 17 30.55 -5.48 2.07
C ILE A 17 30.05 -4.14 1.50
N PRO A 18 30.17 -3.89 0.19
CA PRO A 18 29.63 -2.68 -0.42
C PRO A 18 28.11 -2.71 -0.38
N HIS A 19 27.53 -1.96 0.57
CA HIS A 19 26.09 -1.99 0.84
C HIS A 19 25.30 -0.82 0.23
N PHE A 20 25.95 0.13 -0.46
CA PHE A 20 25.32 1.22 -1.24
C PHE A 20 24.18 1.97 -0.52
N GLY A 21 24.29 2.16 0.80
CA GLY A 21 23.26 2.84 1.61
C GLY A 21 22.01 2.02 1.94
N LEU A 22 21.96 0.73 1.60
CA LEU A 22 20.85 -0.17 1.97
C LEU A 22 20.84 -0.53 3.46
N ILE A 23 22.01 -0.50 4.10
CA ILE A 23 22.17 -0.80 5.52
C ILE A 23 22.33 0.54 6.27
N PRO A 24 21.65 0.74 7.41
CA PRO A 24 21.77 1.94 8.25
C PRO A 24 23.22 2.28 8.60
N ASP A 25 23.48 3.54 8.92
CA ASP A 25 24.81 4.04 9.20
C ASP A 25 25.48 3.31 10.38
N ARG A 26 26.82 3.33 10.38
CA ARG A 26 27.65 2.63 11.38
C ARG A 26 27.30 3.04 12.82
N SER A 27 26.97 4.31 13.05
CA SER A 27 26.66 4.82 14.40
C SER A 27 25.34 4.25 14.92
N TYR A 28 24.32 4.16 14.08
CA TYR A 28 23.04 3.54 14.41
C TYR A 28 23.21 2.05 14.74
N ARG A 29 23.93 1.29 13.90
CA ARG A 29 24.18 -0.15 14.13
C ARG A 29 24.95 -0.42 15.42
N HIS A 30 25.96 0.40 15.70
CA HIS A 30 26.72 0.33 16.94
C HIS A 30 25.82 0.57 18.16
N SER A 31 25.03 1.65 18.11
CA SER A 31 24.14 2.06 19.20
C SER A 31 23.06 1.02 19.47
N PHE A 32 22.51 0.41 18.41
CA PHE A 32 21.53 -0.68 18.51
C PHE A 32 22.08 -1.86 19.31
N ILE A 33 23.24 -2.41 18.93
CA ILE A 33 23.82 -3.55 19.66
C ILE A 33 24.32 -3.17 21.05
N ARG A 34 24.90 -1.99 21.18
CA ARG A 34 25.33 -1.47 22.47
C ARG A 34 24.17 -1.35 23.45
N ASN A 35 22.99 -0.92 23.01
CA ASN A 35 21.79 -0.90 23.83
C ASN A 35 21.49 -2.28 24.44
N PHE A 36 21.49 -3.36 23.65
CA PHE A 36 21.26 -4.72 24.18
C PHE A 36 22.40 -5.24 25.07
N MET A 37 23.63 -4.78 24.86
CA MET A 37 24.76 -5.12 25.74
C MET A 37 24.67 -4.40 27.08
N ASP A 38 24.32 -3.11 27.04
CA ASP A 38 24.24 -2.24 28.22
C ASP A 38 22.98 -2.54 29.05
N THR A 39 21.91 -3.06 28.42
CA THR A 39 20.67 -3.50 29.08
C THR A 39 20.64 -4.99 29.42
N ASP A 40 21.75 -5.70 29.24
CA ASP A 40 21.85 -7.11 29.62
C ASP A 40 21.80 -7.25 31.15
N GLN A 41 20.71 -7.81 31.67
CA GLN A 41 20.46 -7.94 33.10
C GLN A 41 21.07 -9.22 33.71
N ARG A 42 21.73 -10.09 32.92
CA ARG A 42 22.36 -11.32 33.45
C ARG A 42 23.37 -11.07 34.58
N PRO A 43 24.16 -9.98 34.60
CA PRO A 43 25.01 -9.65 35.74
C PRO A 43 24.24 -9.41 37.05
N LEU A 44 22.94 -9.09 36.97
CA LEU A 44 22.07 -8.89 38.14
C LEU A 44 21.51 -10.21 38.70
N ARG A 45 21.94 -11.36 38.20
CA ARG A 45 21.50 -12.68 38.69
C ARG A 45 21.58 -12.79 40.22
N THR A 46 22.70 -12.38 40.82
CA THR A 46 22.89 -12.42 42.27
C THR A 46 21.93 -11.49 43.02
N ALA A 47 21.47 -10.41 42.39
CA ALA A 47 20.48 -9.52 43.00
C ALA A 47 19.09 -10.17 43.04
N LEU A 48 18.72 -10.95 42.02
CA LEU A 48 17.48 -11.72 42.01
C LEU A 48 17.55 -12.90 43.01
N GLU A 49 18.69 -13.60 43.08
CA GLU A 49 18.91 -14.71 44.03
C GLU A 49 18.79 -14.25 45.50
N ASN A 50 19.23 -13.02 45.79
CA ASN A 50 19.19 -12.43 47.13
C ASN A 50 18.07 -11.40 47.31
N PHE A 51 17.01 -11.47 46.50
CA PHE A 51 15.91 -10.51 46.58
C PHE A 51 15.26 -10.59 47.98
N PRO A 52 15.15 -9.48 48.74
CA PRO A 52 14.87 -9.53 50.17
C PRO A 52 13.37 -9.60 50.52
N ALA A 53 12.49 -9.58 49.52
CA ALA A 53 11.04 -9.48 49.70
C ALA A 53 10.31 -10.64 49.00
N PRO A 54 9.10 -11.00 49.46
CA PRO A 54 8.24 -11.93 48.74
C PRO A 54 8.04 -11.48 47.28
N LEU A 55 8.16 -12.42 46.34
CA LEU A 55 8.10 -12.14 44.91
C LEU A 55 6.97 -12.93 44.26
N LEU A 56 6.10 -12.25 43.51
CA LEU A 56 5.11 -12.90 42.65
C LEU A 56 5.55 -12.74 41.19
N ILE A 57 5.64 -13.86 40.47
CA ILE A 57 5.92 -13.93 39.05
C ILE A 57 4.63 -14.35 38.34
N LEU A 58 4.01 -13.43 37.62
CA LEU A 58 2.86 -13.70 36.76
C LEU A 58 3.35 -13.78 35.32
N HIS A 59 3.07 -14.89 34.64
CA HIS A 59 3.54 -15.06 33.27
C HIS A 59 2.54 -15.80 32.39
N GLY A 60 2.48 -15.44 31.11
CA GLY A 60 1.61 -16.09 30.13
C GLY A 60 2.26 -17.34 29.54
N VAL A 61 1.57 -18.49 29.51
CA VAL A 61 2.09 -19.72 28.88
C VAL A 61 2.39 -19.57 27.37
N ARG A 62 1.85 -18.54 26.71
CA ARG A 62 1.97 -18.28 25.27
C ARG A 62 2.63 -16.93 24.98
N ASP A 63 3.52 -16.45 25.84
CA ASP A 63 4.26 -15.20 25.64
C ASP A 63 5.34 -15.35 24.54
N PRO A 64 5.23 -14.61 23.41
CA PRO A 64 6.18 -14.69 22.31
C PRO A 64 7.42 -13.80 22.49
N LEU A 65 7.39 -12.85 23.43
CA LEU A 65 8.46 -11.89 23.69
C LEU A 65 9.39 -12.35 24.80
N VAL A 66 8.81 -12.88 25.88
CA VAL A 66 9.53 -13.49 27.00
C VAL A 66 9.05 -14.92 27.08
N LEU A 67 9.90 -15.88 26.70
CA LEU A 67 9.49 -17.27 26.62
C LEU A 67 9.14 -17.85 28.00
N PRO A 68 8.18 -18.79 28.12
CA PRO A 68 7.75 -19.38 29.39
C PRO A 68 8.88 -19.90 30.30
N TRP A 69 9.87 -20.57 29.71
CA TRP A 69 11.02 -21.10 30.46
C TRP A 69 11.83 -20.00 31.16
N VAL A 70 11.74 -18.75 30.71
CA VAL A 70 12.40 -17.61 31.35
C VAL A 70 11.74 -17.34 32.71
N ALA A 71 10.41 -17.39 32.81
CA ALA A 71 9.71 -17.21 34.08
C ALA A 71 10.00 -18.36 35.05
N GLU A 72 10.06 -19.60 34.54
CA GLU A 72 10.48 -20.77 35.30
C GLU A 72 11.91 -20.63 35.84
N GLU A 73 12.83 -20.11 35.02
CA GLU A 73 14.22 -19.87 35.42
C GLU A 73 14.32 -18.75 36.47
N HIS A 74 13.52 -17.69 36.37
CA HIS A 74 13.46 -16.65 37.41
C HIS A 74 12.94 -17.21 38.74
N HIS A 75 11.92 -18.08 38.69
CA HIS A 75 11.43 -18.79 39.87
C HIS A 75 12.50 -19.72 40.46
N ARG A 76 13.27 -20.43 39.62
CA ARG A 76 14.39 -21.27 40.06
C ARG A 76 15.51 -20.45 40.72
N LEU A 77 15.77 -19.24 40.23
CA LEU A 77 16.78 -18.33 40.79
C LEU A 77 16.31 -17.63 42.07
N ALA A 78 15.01 -17.39 42.22
CA ALA A 78 14.39 -16.83 43.42
C ALA A 78 13.40 -17.84 44.03
N PRO A 79 13.86 -18.87 44.76
CA PRO A 79 12.98 -19.94 45.27
C PRO A 79 11.89 -19.46 46.24
N HIS A 80 12.03 -18.27 46.81
CA HIS A 80 11.04 -17.62 47.67
C HIS A 80 9.92 -16.91 46.87
N SER A 81 9.90 -17.08 45.55
CA SER A 81 8.87 -16.51 44.67
C SER A 81 7.70 -17.47 44.46
N GLN A 82 6.51 -16.93 44.20
CA GLN A 82 5.40 -17.69 43.63
C GLN A 82 5.36 -17.48 42.12
N LEU A 83 5.24 -18.56 41.36
CA LEU A 83 5.07 -18.52 39.91
C LEU A 83 3.65 -18.95 39.55
N VAL A 84 2.91 -18.06 38.89
CA VAL A 84 1.58 -18.35 38.35
C VAL A 84 1.64 -18.25 36.83
N MET A 85 1.42 -19.39 36.20
CA MET A 85 1.37 -19.51 34.74
C MET A 85 -0.08 -19.35 34.29
N LEU A 86 -0.36 -18.23 33.60
CA LEU A 86 -1.69 -17.84 33.14
C LEU A 86 -1.89 -18.21 31.66
N PRO A 87 -3.12 -18.58 31.25
CA PRO A 87 -3.47 -18.76 29.85
C PRO A 87 -3.44 -17.41 29.15
N GLY A 88 -2.28 -17.06 28.58
CA GLY A 88 -2.02 -15.70 28.14
C GLY A 88 -0.75 -15.52 27.33
N SER A 89 -0.60 -14.35 26.72
CA SER A 89 0.67 -13.88 26.12
C SER A 89 1.19 -12.66 26.89
N HIS A 90 2.28 -12.05 26.41
CA HIS A 90 2.81 -10.80 26.94
C HIS A 90 1.75 -9.69 27.11
N PHE A 91 0.70 -9.74 26.30
CA PHE A 91 -0.30 -8.68 26.21
C PHE A 91 -1.47 -8.83 27.19
N LEU A 92 -1.42 -9.77 28.15
CA LEU A 92 -2.46 -9.93 29.16
C LEU A 92 -2.85 -8.62 29.87
N ILE A 93 -1.90 -7.70 30.06
CA ILE A 93 -2.12 -6.40 30.70
C ILE A 93 -2.95 -5.41 29.85
N PHE A 94 -3.11 -5.66 28.55
CA PHE A 94 -3.82 -4.77 27.64
C PHE A 94 -5.25 -5.24 27.31
N HIS A 95 -5.69 -6.37 27.88
CA HIS A 95 -7.03 -6.91 27.68
C HIS A 95 -7.83 -6.86 28.98
N THR A 96 -9.11 -6.48 28.89
CA THR A 96 -10.01 -6.35 30.04
C THR A 96 -10.04 -7.64 30.88
N ASP A 97 -10.22 -8.79 30.23
CA ASP A 97 -10.24 -10.10 30.92
C ASP A 97 -8.89 -10.47 31.54
N GLY A 98 -7.80 -10.19 30.82
CA GLY A 98 -6.44 -10.41 31.32
C GLY A 98 -6.10 -9.55 32.53
N VAL A 99 -6.55 -8.28 32.55
CA VAL A 99 -6.38 -7.37 33.69
C VAL A 99 -7.15 -7.87 34.91
N HIS A 100 -8.37 -8.38 34.73
CA HIS A 100 -9.15 -8.94 35.84
C HIS A 100 -8.46 -10.16 36.47
N VAL A 101 -7.91 -11.05 35.65
CA VAL A 101 -7.16 -12.22 36.14
C VAL A 101 -5.87 -11.81 36.83
N LEU A 102 -5.09 -10.92 36.23
CA LEU A 102 -3.86 -10.38 36.86
C LEU A 102 -4.16 -9.71 38.20
N ALA A 103 -5.22 -8.92 38.28
CA ALA A 103 -5.65 -8.27 39.51
C ALA A 103 -6.12 -9.28 40.56
N ALA A 104 -6.84 -10.33 40.16
CA ALA A 104 -7.28 -11.38 41.08
C ALA A 104 -6.10 -12.13 41.71
N GLU A 105 -5.11 -12.53 40.90
CA GLU A 105 -3.90 -13.20 41.39
C GLU A 105 -3.01 -12.29 42.23
N THR A 106 -2.87 -11.02 41.84
CA THR A 106 -2.13 -10.03 42.65
C THR A 106 -2.81 -9.82 44.01
N ASN A 107 -4.14 -9.67 44.04
CA ASN A 107 -4.90 -9.50 45.29
C ASN A 107 -4.86 -10.77 46.15
N ARG A 108 -4.84 -11.96 45.54
CA ARG A 108 -4.66 -13.22 46.26
C ARG A 108 -3.31 -13.25 46.96
N PHE A 109 -2.22 -12.99 46.24
CA PHE A 109 -0.88 -12.91 46.80
C PHE A 109 -0.79 -11.90 47.94
N LEU A 110 -1.35 -10.69 47.77
CA LEU A 110 -1.36 -9.67 48.83
C LEU A 110 -2.12 -10.12 50.09
N ARG A 111 -3.24 -10.84 49.95
CA ARG A 111 -3.97 -11.40 51.09
C ARG A 111 -3.18 -12.50 51.79
N GLU A 112 -2.51 -13.37 51.05
CA GLU A 112 -1.64 -14.41 51.61
C GLU A 112 -0.47 -13.78 52.39
N LEU A 113 0.12 -12.69 51.88
CA LEU A 113 1.16 -11.93 52.58
C LEU A 113 0.68 -11.29 53.88
N GLN A 114 -0.56 -10.79 53.92
CA GLN A 114 -1.14 -10.20 55.13
C GLN A 114 -1.41 -11.23 56.23
N GLN A 115 -1.63 -12.49 55.85
CA GLN A 115 -1.98 -13.57 56.77
C GLN A 115 -0.76 -14.38 57.25
N SER A 116 0.35 -14.35 56.51
CA SER A 116 1.53 -15.16 56.80
C SER A 116 2.59 -14.41 57.63
N GLN A 117 3.20 -15.09 58.62
CA GLN A 117 4.23 -14.52 59.49
C GLN A 117 5.68 -14.79 59.04
N SER A 118 5.89 -15.56 57.95
CA SER A 118 7.22 -15.97 57.48
C SER A 118 7.31 -16.03 55.95
N ILE A 119 8.34 -15.38 55.39
CA ILE A 119 8.64 -15.32 53.94
C ILE A 119 9.05 -16.71 53.39
N LYS A 120 9.42 -17.68 54.25
CA LYS A 120 10.05 -18.94 53.84
C LYS A 120 9.11 -20.04 53.37
N GLU A 121 7.79 -19.87 53.43
CA GLU A 121 6.80 -20.91 53.05
C GLU A 121 6.09 -20.64 51.71
N PHE A 122 6.57 -19.67 50.93
CA PHE A 122 5.95 -19.25 49.67
C PHE A 122 6.56 -19.94 48.43
N THR A 123 6.64 -21.26 48.43
CA THR A 123 6.88 -22.04 47.20
C THR A 123 5.57 -22.59 46.70
N HIS A 124 4.93 -21.90 45.76
CA HIS A 124 3.75 -22.39 45.06
C HIS A 124 3.96 -22.23 43.55
N TYR A 125 4.02 -23.37 42.85
CA TYR A 125 3.94 -23.44 41.41
C TYR A 125 2.51 -23.85 41.06
N GLU A 126 1.71 -22.90 40.58
CA GLU A 126 0.34 -23.15 40.16
C GLU A 126 0.26 -22.96 38.64
N ALA A 127 0.29 -24.07 37.91
CA ALA A 127 -0.08 -24.08 36.51
C ALA A 127 -1.60 -24.14 36.41
N ARG A 128 -2.24 -23.07 35.93
CA ARG A 128 -3.67 -23.07 35.59
C ARG A 128 -3.86 -23.04 34.07
N PRO A 129 -3.70 -24.18 33.37
CA PRO A 129 -3.90 -24.25 31.93
C PRO A 129 -5.36 -24.04 31.50
N ASP A 130 -6.32 -24.18 32.42
CA ASP A 130 -7.75 -24.33 32.10
C ASP A 130 -8.62 -23.09 32.35
N ALA A 131 -8.04 -21.93 32.69
CA ALA A 131 -8.83 -20.70 32.72
C ALA A 131 -9.06 -20.23 31.28
N GLU A 132 -10.31 -20.26 30.81
CA GLU A 132 -10.69 -19.70 29.52
C GLU A 132 -10.44 -18.18 29.52
N ILE A 133 -9.27 -17.77 29.03
CA ILE A 133 -8.95 -16.39 28.71
C ILE A 133 -8.96 -16.29 27.19
N GLU A 134 -9.91 -15.53 26.64
CA GLU A 134 -9.96 -15.22 25.21
C GLU A 134 -8.75 -14.36 24.82
N LEU A 135 -7.66 -15.03 24.44
CA LEU A 135 -6.51 -14.41 23.80
C LEU A 135 -6.84 -13.96 22.38
N PRO A 136 -6.36 -12.78 21.93
CA PRO A 136 -6.55 -12.30 20.56
C PRO A 136 -5.89 -13.17 19.48
N LEU A 137 -4.91 -13.99 19.87
CA LEU A 137 -4.26 -14.95 18.99
C LEU A 137 -4.00 -16.24 19.77
N ASP A 138 -5.00 -17.11 19.78
CA ASP A 138 -4.81 -18.50 20.16
C ASP A 138 -4.35 -19.27 18.91
N LEU A 139 -3.10 -19.75 18.93
CA LEU A 139 -2.53 -20.57 17.86
C LEU A 139 -2.98 -22.04 17.97
N SER A 140 -3.74 -22.41 19.01
CA SER A 140 -4.27 -23.76 19.18
C SER A 140 -5.66 -23.89 18.57
N ILE A 141 -5.85 -24.98 17.82
CA ILE A 141 -7.09 -25.33 17.13
C ILE A 141 -8.06 -25.93 18.15
N GLU A 142 -9.35 -25.60 18.10
CA GLU A 142 -10.35 -26.43 18.75
C GLU A 142 -10.39 -27.84 18.11
N PRO A 143 -10.17 -28.92 18.87
CA PRO A 143 -10.13 -30.27 18.35
C PRO A 143 -11.55 -30.75 18.00
N GLY A 144 -12.09 -30.31 16.86
CA GLY A 144 -13.49 -30.61 16.51
C GLY A 144 -13.86 -30.68 15.02
N SER A 145 -13.00 -30.30 14.08
CA SER A 145 -13.38 -30.29 12.66
C SER A 145 -12.85 -31.51 11.90
N ALA A 146 -13.77 -32.40 11.50
CA ALA A 146 -13.57 -33.67 10.77
C ALA A 146 -12.90 -33.56 9.38
N ILE A 147 -12.42 -32.37 9.00
CA ILE A 147 -11.77 -32.08 7.72
C ILE A 147 -10.25 -32.15 7.94
N SER A 148 -9.60 -33.10 7.25
CA SER A 148 -8.13 -33.27 7.22
C SER A 148 -7.39 -31.94 6.99
N ALA A 149 -6.26 -31.74 7.67
CA ALA A 149 -5.41 -30.55 7.47
C ALA A 149 -5.00 -30.35 6.00
N TRP A 150 -4.81 -31.46 5.27
CA TRP A 150 -4.45 -31.46 3.85
C TRP A 150 -5.58 -30.93 2.96
N THR A 151 -6.84 -31.23 3.26
CA THR A 151 -7.97 -30.74 2.44
C THR A 151 -8.22 -29.25 2.68
N ARG A 152 -7.96 -28.74 3.89
CA ARG A 152 -7.97 -27.28 4.15
C ARG A 152 -6.85 -26.57 3.39
N LEU A 153 -5.64 -27.11 3.45
CA LEU A 153 -4.48 -26.55 2.74
C LEU A 153 -4.71 -26.52 1.22
N LEU A 154 -5.22 -27.61 0.64
CA LEU A 154 -5.60 -27.66 -0.78
C LEU A 154 -6.73 -26.69 -1.12
N GLY A 155 -7.72 -26.53 -0.23
CA GLY A 155 -8.80 -25.55 -0.40
C GLY A 155 -8.29 -24.11 -0.43
N ILE A 156 -7.36 -23.77 0.46
CA ILE A 156 -6.73 -22.44 0.52
C ILE A 156 -5.90 -22.20 -0.74
N ILE A 157 -5.04 -23.15 -1.13
CA ILE A 157 -4.25 -23.06 -2.36
C ILE A 157 -5.18 -22.86 -3.57
N SER A 158 -6.26 -23.65 -3.67
CA SER A 158 -7.24 -23.53 -4.75
C SER A 158 -7.93 -22.16 -4.75
N GLY A 159 -8.29 -21.65 -3.56
CA GLY A 159 -8.86 -20.32 -3.39
C GLY A 159 -7.94 -19.20 -3.90
N THR A 160 -6.63 -19.31 -3.65
CA THR A 160 -5.68 -18.29 -4.12
C THR A 160 -5.58 -18.18 -5.63
N PHE A 161 -5.85 -19.26 -6.38
CA PHE A 161 -5.90 -19.21 -7.85
C PHE A 161 -7.12 -18.44 -8.38
N VAL A 162 -8.22 -18.42 -7.62
CA VAL A 162 -9.43 -17.66 -7.96
C VAL A 162 -9.26 -16.20 -7.54
N SER A 163 -8.87 -15.98 -6.28
CA SER A 163 -8.64 -14.66 -5.72
C SER A 163 -7.68 -14.73 -4.53
N GLU A 164 -6.41 -14.42 -4.78
CA GLU A 164 -5.35 -14.38 -3.78
C GLU A 164 -5.70 -13.48 -2.59
N ASP A 165 -6.06 -12.22 -2.86
CA ASP A 165 -6.24 -11.21 -1.80
C ASP A 165 -7.45 -11.55 -0.92
N LEU A 166 -8.55 -11.97 -1.55
CA LEU A 166 -9.75 -12.41 -0.83
C LEU A 166 -9.44 -13.65 0.03
N THR A 167 -8.70 -14.61 -0.51
CA THR A 167 -8.34 -15.83 0.20
C THR A 167 -7.49 -15.52 1.42
N CYS A 168 -6.52 -14.61 1.33
CA CYS A 168 -5.70 -14.19 2.48
C CYS A 168 -6.52 -13.46 3.54
N ILE A 169 -7.48 -12.63 3.14
CA ILE A 169 -8.40 -11.97 4.07
C ILE A 169 -9.26 -13.01 4.78
N SER A 170 -9.87 -13.94 4.03
CA SER A 170 -10.68 -15.02 4.59
C SER A 170 -9.88 -15.93 5.53
N VAL A 171 -8.65 -16.29 5.16
CA VAL A 171 -7.75 -17.09 6.00
C VAL A 171 -7.40 -16.36 7.29
N GLY A 172 -7.06 -15.07 7.25
CA GLY A 172 -6.79 -14.30 8.46
C GLY A 172 -8.02 -14.20 9.38
N LEU A 173 -9.22 -14.05 8.82
CA LEU A 173 -10.47 -14.07 9.59
C LEU A 173 -10.75 -15.46 10.20
N LEU A 174 -10.48 -16.55 9.47
CA LEU A 174 -10.65 -17.92 9.97
C LEU A 174 -9.63 -18.27 11.06
N ILE A 175 -8.40 -17.77 10.95
CA ILE A 175 -7.37 -17.88 11.99
C ILE A 175 -7.84 -17.17 13.26
N ARG A 176 -8.38 -15.94 13.12
CA ARG A 176 -8.96 -15.21 14.27
C ARG A 176 -10.13 -15.96 14.89
N ALA A 177 -11.00 -16.56 14.07
CA ALA A 177 -12.13 -17.35 14.53
C ALA A 177 -11.72 -18.72 15.12
N ARG A 178 -10.42 -19.00 15.26
CA ARG A 178 -9.84 -20.27 15.77
C ARG A 178 -10.25 -21.51 14.97
N GLN A 179 -10.72 -21.33 13.73
CA GLN A 179 -11.12 -22.43 12.84
C GLN A 179 -9.95 -22.98 12.00
N LEU A 180 -8.85 -22.22 11.93
CA LEU A 180 -7.71 -22.52 11.10
C LEU A 180 -6.40 -22.22 11.84
N ASP A 181 -5.48 -23.18 11.83
CA ASP A 181 -4.13 -22.98 12.36
C ASP A 181 -3.38 -21.91 11.55
N PHE A 182 -2.64 -21.05 12.25
CA PHE A 182 -1.91 -19.93 11.66
C PHE A 182 -0.90 -20.40 10.63
N PHE A 183 -0.11 -21.44 10.94
CA PHE A 183 0.91 -21.93 10.02
C PHE A 183 0.30 -22.58 8.79
N THR A 184 -0.75 -23.37 8.96
CA THR A 184 -1.48 -24.01 7.87
C THR A 184 -2.12 -22.96 6.94
N GLY A 185 -2.73 -21.92 7.52
CA GLY A 185 -3.32 -20.81 6.77
C GLY A 185 -2.28 -20.00 6.02
N LEU A 186 -1.22 -19.57 6.72
CA LEU A 186 -0.16 -18.76 6.15
C LEU A 186 0.60 -19.50 5.05
N LEU A 187 0.99 -20.75 5.30
CA LEU A 187 1.74 -21.58 4.36
C LEU A 187 0.88 -21.95 3.16
N GLY A 188 -0.41 -22.26 3.37
CA GLY A 188 -1.36 -22.48 2.28
C GLY A 188 -1.52 -21.27 1.38
N CYS A 189 -1.71 -20.07 1.95
CA CYS A 189 -1.76 -18.82 1.21
C CYS A 189 -0.45 -18.58 0.44
N TYR A 190 0.69 -18.67 1.12
CA TYR A 190 1.99 -18.40 0.52
C TYR A 190 2.31 -19.35 -0.65
N VAL A 191 2.12 -20.65 -0.45
CA VAL A 191 2.37 -21.67 -1.48
C VAL A 191 1.44 -21.46 -2.67
N GLY A 192 0.15 -21.22 -2.43
CA GLY A 192 -0.82 -21.00 -3.50
C GLY A 192 -0.51 -19.76 -4.34
N ILE A 193 -0.17 -18.66 -3.69
CA ILE A 193 0.24 -17.40 -4.35
C ILE A 193 1.50 -17.59 -5.18
N PHE A 194 2.52 -18.22 -4.60
CA PHE A 194 3.77 -18.47 -5.27
C PHE A 194 3.58 -19.37 -6.50
N LEU A 195 2.79 -20.45 -6.37
CA LEU A 195 2.44 -21.32 -7.50
C LEU A 195 1.63 -20.57 -8.56
N GLY A 196 0.71 -19.69 -8.16
CA GLY A 196 -0.04 -18.81 -9.05
C GLY A 196 0.85 -17.89 -9.87
N ASP A 197 1.75 -17.16 -9.21
CA ASP A 197 2.71 -16.25 -9.83
C ASP A 197 3.62 -16.96 -10.84
N VAL A 198 4.14 -18.13 -10.46
CA VAL A 198 4.96 -18.98 -11.33
C VAL A 198 4.14 -19.50 -12.52
N GLY A 199 2.90 -19.93 -12.27
CA GLY A 199 1.98 -20.39 -13.31
C GLY A 199 1.66 -19.31 -14.34
N LEU A 200 1.42 -18.06 -13.90
CA LEU A 200 1.20 -16.92 -14.79
C LEU A 200 2.41 -16.62 -15.68
N TYR A 201 3.63 -16.73 -15.13
CA TYR A 201 4.85 -16.61 -15.93
C TYR A 201 4.93 -17.70 -17.02
N PHE A 202 4.71 -18.97 -16.64
CA PHE A 202 4.74 -20.07 -17.61
C PHE A 202 3.63 -19.97 -18.65
N LEU A 203 2.45 -19.47 -18.29
CA LEU A 203 1.38 -19.17 -19.23
C LEU A 203 1.87 -18.17 -20.30
N GLY A 204 2.58 -17.12 -19.89
CA GLY A 204 3.23 -16.18 -20.80
C GLY A 204 4.27 -16.83 -21.72
N VAL A 205 5.07 -17.75 -21.18
CA VAL A 205 6.05 -18.53 -21.96
C VAL A 205 5.36 -19.44 -22.98
N MET A 206 4.28 -20.13 -22.60
CA MET A 206 3.50 -20.98 -23.51
C MET A 206 2.90 -20.15 -24.66
N VAL A 207 2.35 -18.98 -24.34
CA VAL A 207 1.82 -18.04 -25.34
C VAL A 207 2.93 -17.57 -26.28
N ARG A 208 4.12 -17.23 -25.75
CA ARG A 208 5.29 -16.85 -26.55
C ARG A 208 5.69 -17.96 -27.53
N LEU A 209 5.83 -19.19 -27.05
CA LEU A 209 6.18 -20.35 -27.87
C LEU A 209 5.13 -20.63 -28.95
N GLY A 210 3.85 -20.44 -28.64
CA GLY A 210 2.75 -20.52 -29.59
C GLY A 210 2.82 -19.43 -30.67
N LEU A 211 3.04 -18.16 -30.26
CA LEU A 211 3.12 -17.02 -31.17
C LEU A 211 4.36 -17.06 -32.08
N LEU A 212 5.47 -17.63 -31.60
CA LEU A 212 6.68 -17.83 -32.41
C LEU A 212 6.45 -18.78 -33.61
N ARG A 213 5.40 -19.62 -33.58
CA ARG A 213 5.01 -20.44 -34.74
C ARG A 213 4.42 -19.62 -35.89
N TRP A 214 3.95 -18.40 -35.62
CA TRP A 214 3.30 -17.54 -36.62
C TRP A 214 4.27 -16.44 -37.08
N ARG A 215 4.64 -16.47 -38.37
CA ARG A 215 5.71 -15.62 -38.94
C ARG A 215 5.54 -14.11 -38.69
N LYS A 216 4.31 -13.60 -38.70
CA LYS A 216 4.01 -12.17 -38.41
C LYS A 216 4.12 -11.83 -36.92
N ALA A 217 3.70 -12.73 -36.03
CA ALA A 217 3.79 -12.54 -34.58
C ALA A 217 5.23 -12.73 -34.09
N ALA A 218 5.99 -13.65 -34.70
CA ALA A 218 7.42 -13.82 -34.48
C ALA A 218 8.21 -12.55 -34.85
N ALA A 219 7.88 -11.92 -35.98
CA ALA A 219 8.50 -10.64 -36.39
C ALA A 219 8.18 -9.50 -35.41
N LEU A 220 6.97 -9.46 -34.85
CA LEU A 220 6.61 -8.48 -33.82
C LEU A 220 7.36 -8.74 -32.50
N LEU A 221 7.51 -10.00 -32.09
CA LEU A 221 8.21 -10.42 -30.86
C LEU A 221 9.73 -10.23 -30.93
N GLN A 222 10.32 -10.36 -32.13
CA GLN A 222 11.76 -10.18 -32.38
C GLN A 222 12.17 -8.72 -32.58
N HIS A 223 11.24 -7.78 -32.50
CA HIS A 223 11.52 -6.36 -32.70
C HIS A 223 12.42 -5.82 -31.57
N ASP A 224 13.44 -5.03 -31.90
CA ASP A 224 14.44 -4.48 -30.96
C ASP A 224 13.82 -3.80 -29.73
N ARG A 225 12.61 -3.23 -29.87
CA ARG A 225 11.86 -2.62 -28.76
C ARG A 225 11.47 -3.60 -27.66
N LEU A 226 11.16 -4.86 -28.00
CA LEU A 226 10.80 -5.88 -27.01
C LEU A 226 12.03 -6.49 -26.35
N GLN A 227 13.14 -6.65 -27.07
CA GLN A 227 14.42 -7.03 -26.47
C GLN A 227 14.87 -5.98 -25.44
N GLY A 228 14.78 -4.68 -25.79
CA GLY A 228 15.04 -3.61 -24.83
C GLY A 228 14.05 -3.52 -23.66
N LEU A 229 12.88 -4.16 -23.75
CA LEU A 229 11.96 -4.31 -22.61
C LEU A 229 12.34 -5.51 -21.74
N ALA A 230 12.81 -6.62 -22.33
CA ALA A 230 13.36 -7.77 -21.60
C ALA A 230 14.54 -7.34 -20.72
N ASP A 231 15.52 -6.62 -21.30
CA ASP A 231 16.71 -6.17 -20.58
C ASP A 231 16.38 -5.20 -19.45
N ARG A 232 15.40 -4.32 -19.68
CA ARG A 232 14.88 -3.41 -18.64
C ARG A 232 14.15 -4.17 -17.55
N PHE A 233 13.38 -5.19 -17.88
CA PHE A 233 12.74 -6.06 -16.91
C PHE A 233 13.79 -6.87 -16.12
N ASP A 234 14.88 -7.30 -16.74
CA ASP A 234 15.94 -8.03 -16.04
C ASP A 234 16.74 -7.13 -15.07
N ARG A 235 16.81 -5.82 -15.33
CA ARG A 235 17.42 -4.83 -14.43
C ARG A 235 16.46 -4.30 -13.35
N GLU A 236 15.22 -4.01 -13.70
CA GLU A 236 14.27 -3.28 -12.85
C GLU A 236 12.97 -4.04 -12.56
N GLY A 237 12.82 -5.26 -13.05
CA GLY A 237 11.61 -6.08 -12.92
C GLY A 237 11.26 -6.41 -11.47
N TRP A 238 12.23 -6.43 -10.55
CA TRP A 238 11.96 -6.57 -9.12
C TRP A 238 11.06 -5.44 -8.59
N LYS A 239 11.21 -4.21 -9.08
CA LYS A 239 10.35 -3.08 -8.70
C LYS A 239 8.93 -3.31 -9.19
N LEU A 240 8.79 -3.76 -10.44
CA LEU A 240 7.48 -4.05 -11.05
C LEU A 240 6.75 -5.17 -10.33
N ILE A 241 7.47 -6.25 -9.98
CA ILE A 241 6.93 -7.38 -9.23
C ILE A 241 6.45 -6.93 -7.84
N ILE A 242 7.26 -6.19 -7.10
CA ILE A 242 6.87 -5.66 -5.78
C ILE A 242 5.68 -4.69 -5.90
N MET A 243 5.72 -3.74 -6.84
CA MET A 243 4.63 -2.78 -7.04
C MET A 243 3.32 -3.47 -7.46
N SER A 244 3.41 -4.56 -8.21
CA SER A 244 2.22 -5.32 -8.63
C SER A 244 1.49 -5.99 -7.46
N ARG A 245 2.17 -6.23 -6.33
CA ARG A 245 1.52 -6.73 -5.11
C ARG A 245 0.64 -5.68 -4.45
N PHE A 246 1.03 -4.40 -4.53
CA PHE A 246 0.27 -3.28 -3.97
C PHE A 246 -0.90 -2.83 -4.84
N LEU A 247 -0.90 -3.17 -6.14
CA LEU A 247 -1.97 -2.81 -7.07
C LEU A 247 -2.80 -4.04 -7.47
N PRO A 248 -4.04 -4.20 -6.96
CA PRO A 248 -4.88 -5.33 -7.33
C PRO A 248 -5.10 -5.40 -8.85
N GLY A 249 -5.06 -6.60 -9.40
CA GLY A 249 -5.24 -6.87 -10.83
C GLY A 249 -4.01 -6.63 -11.72
N THR A 250 -2.92 -6.04 -11.20
CA THR A 250 -1.70 -5.80 -12.02
C THR A 250 -0.73 -6.98 -12.06
N ARG A 251 -0.88 -7.99 -11.18
CA ARG A 251 -0.07 -9.22 -11.20
C ARG A 251 -0.21 -9.98 -12.50
N PHE A 252 -1.45 -10.20 -12.96
CA PHE A 252 -1.70 -10.90 -14.23
C PHE A 252 -0.92 -10.32 -15.41
N PRO A 253 -1.03 -9.02 -15.76
CA PRO A 253 -0.28 -8.46 -16.89
C PRO A 253 1.24 -8.41 -16.68
N VAL A 254 1.71 -8.18 -15.45
CA VAL A 254 3.16 -8.10 -15.15
C VAL A 254 3.83 -9.47 -15.29
N TYR A 255 3.28 -10.52 -14.65
CA TYR A 255 3.89 -11.85 -14.65
C TYR A 255 3.74 -12.56 -16.00
N THR A 256 2.56 -12.48 -16.62
CA THR A 256 2.33 -13.05 -17.95
C THR A 256 3.13 -12.29 -19.02
N GLY A 257 3.23 -10.96 -18.90
CA GLY A 257 4.05 -10.12 -19.78
C GLY A 257 5.54 -10.44 -19.66
N ALA A 258 6.05 -10.69 -18.45
CA ALA A 258 7.43 -11.12 -18.24
C ALA A 258 7.75 -12.44 -18.94
N GLY A 259 6.84 -13.41 -18.90
CA GLY A 259 6.96 -14.68 -19.63
C GLY A 259 6.90 -14.49 -21.15
N LEU A 260 6.03 -13.59 -21.62
CA LEU A 260 5.86 -13.28 -23.04
C LEU A 260 7.11 -12.63 -23.66
N ILE A 261 7.71 -11.69 -22.94
CA ILE A 261 8.88 -10.92 -23.38
C ILE A 261 10.17 -11.75 -23.21
N GLY A 262 10.15 -12.78 -22.37
CA GLY A 262 11.22 -13.76 -22.24
C GLY A 262 12.26 -13.46 -21.16
N GLY A 263 11.85 -12.75 -20.09
CA GLY A 263 12.74 -12.49 -18.95
C GLY A 263 13.19 -13.77 -18.25
N HIS A 264 14.30 -13.70 -17.52
CA HIS A 264 14.88 -14.88 -16.86
C HIS A 264 13.98 -15.43 -15.74
N ALA A 265 13.50 -16.67 -15.90
CA ALA A 265 12.61 -17.35 -14.95
C ALA A 265 13.15 -17.35 -13.52
N THR A 266 14.46 -17.57 -13.34
CA THR A 266 15.09 -17.64 -12.02
C THR A 266 14.99 -16.33 -11.24
N ARG A 267 15.17 -15.19 -11.91
CA ARG A 267 15.06 -13.87 -11.28
C ARG A 267 13.61 -13.58 -10.88
N LEU A 268 12.67 -13.88 -11.77
CA LEU A 268 11.25 -13.70 -11.47
C LEU A 268 10.81 -14.58 -10.29
N ILE A 269 11.21 -15.86 -10.28
CA ILE A 269 10.92 -16.78 -9.17
C ILE A 269 11.50 -16.25 -7.85
N LEU A 270 12.75 -15.79 -7.85
CA LEU A 270 13.39 -15.24 -6.65
C LEU A 270 12.69 -13.98 -6.14
N PHE A 271 12.35 -13.05 -7.04
CA PHE A 271 11.62 -11.83 -6.66
C PHE A 271 10.20 -12.14 -6.20
N ALA A 272 9.51 -13.07 -6.84
CA ALA A 272 8.19 -13.54 -6.43
C ALA A 272 8.24 -14.17 -5.03
N LEU A 273 9.25 -15.01 -4.76
CA LEU A 273 9.47 -15.66 -3.47
C LEU A 273 9.64 -14.63 -2.34
N ILE A 274 10.56 -13.66 -2.54
CA ILE A 274 10.85 -12.60 -1.56
C ILE A 274 9.63 -11.71 -1.35
N ALA A 275 9.00 -11.28 -2.44
CA ALA A 275 7.86 -10.37 -2.37
C ALA A 275 6.64 -11.06 -1.73
N GLY A 276 6.45 -12.36 -1.94
CA GLY A 276 5.42 -13.16 -1.26
C GLY A 276 5.71 -13.34 0.24
N LEU A 277 6.98 -13.56 0.62
CA LEU A 277 7.38 -13.70 2.02
C LEU A 277 7.16 -12.42 2.82
N LEU A 278 7.22 -11.27 2.15
CA LEU A 278 6.95 -9.99 2.79
C LEU A 278 5.44 -9.69 2.84
N TRP A 279 4.73 -9.91 1.75
CA TRP A 279 3.34 -9.47 1.59
C TRP A 279 2.32 -10.42 2.23
N THR A 280 2.46 -11.73 2.02
CA THR A 280 1.45 -12.70 2.46
C THR A 280 1.31 -12.73 3.98
N PRO A 281 2.41 -12.80 4.79
CA PRO A 281 2.29 -12.73 6.24
C PRO A 281 1.73 -11.38 6.70
N LEU A 282 2.14 -10.28 6.07
CA LEU A 282 1.63 -8.95 6.42
C LEU A 282 0.11 -8.88 6.26
N LEU A 283 -0.42 -9.32 5.11
CA LEU A 283 -1.85 -9.27 4.83
C LEU A 283 -2.65 -10.18 5.77
N VAL A 284 -2.20 -11.42 5.98
CA VAL A 284 -2.85 -12.41 6.86
C VAL A 284 -2.82 -11.98 8.33
N LEU A 285 -1.71 -11.42 8.80
CA LEU A 285 -1.59 -10.90 10.17
C LEU A 285 -2.51 -9.68 10.36
N LEU A 286 -2.49 -8.75 9.40
CA LEU A 286 -3.29 -7.52 9.50
C LEU A 286 -4.79 -7.86 9.55
N THR A 287 -5.24 -8.85 8.78
CA THR A 287 -6.64 -9.30 8.80
C THR A 287 -6.96 -10.15 10.03
N ALA A 288 -6.04 -10.96 10.54
CA ALA A 288 -6.23 -11.68 11.80
C ALA A 288 -6.37 -10.72 13.00
N PHE A 289 -5.49 -9.73 13.13
CA PHE A 289 -5.48 -8.79 14.25
C PHE A 289 -6.56 -7.70 14.14
N TYR A 290 -6.74 -7.12 12.96
CA TYR A 290 -7.60 -5.93 12.78
C TYR A 290 -8.86 -6.19 11.97
N GLY A 291 -8.99 -7.35 11.31
CA GLY A 291 -10.08 -7.64 10.39
C GLY A 291 -11.45 -7.53 11.02
N ALA A 292 -11.66 -8.07 12.22
CA ALA A 292 -12.97 -7.99 12.89
C ALA A 292 -13.33 -6.57 13.34
N GLY A 293 -12.36 -5.78 13.83
CA GLY A 293 -12.60 -4.39 14.22
C GLY A 293 -12.98 -3.52 13.01
N ILE A 294 -12.37 -3.78 11.84
CA ILE A 294 -12.74 -3.14 10.58
C ILE A 294 -14.12 -3.60 10.12
N LEU A 295 -14.44 -4.90 10.23
CA LEU A 295 -15.73 -5.45 9.82
C LEU A 295 -16.88 -4.95 10.70
N GLU A 296 -16.64 -4.80 12.00
CA GLU A 296 -17.60 -4.30 12.97
C GLU A 296 -17.88 -2.80 12.77
N LEU A 297 -16.81 -2.01 12.57
CA LEU A 297 -16.94 -0.60 12.18
C LEU A 297 -17.67 -0.46 10.84
N ALA A 298 -17.35 -1.31 9.86
CA ALA A 298 -18.01 -1.33 8.57
C ALA A 298 -19.50 -1.68 8.68
N ASN A 299 -19.85 -2.69 9.49
CA ASN A 299 -21.24 -3.07 9.74
C ASN A 299 -22.02 -1.97 10.47
N GLN A 300 -21.39 -1.23 11.38
CA GLN A 300 -22.02 -0.09 12.06
C GLN A 300 -22.27 1.10 11.11
N VAL A 301 -21.35 1.38 10.18
CA VAL A 301 -21.43 2.55 9.28
C VAL A 301 -22.25 2.27 8.03
N PHE A 302 -22.07 1.10 7.42
CA PHE A 302 -22.64 0.74 6.12
C PHE A 302 -23.74 -0.33 6.20
N GLY A 303 -23.96 -0.94 7.36
CA GLY A 303 -24.92 -2.03 7.55
C GLY A 303 -24.39 -3.40 7.12
N VAL A 304 -25.26 -4.41 7.13
CA VAL A 304 -24.91 -5.79 6.74
C VAL A 304 -25.34 -6.04 5.30
N GLY A 305 -24.40 -6.43 4.42
CA GLY A 305 -24.70 -6.80 3.03
C GLY A 305 -23.52 -6.63 2.07
N TRP A 306 -23.64 -7.19 0.86
CA TRP A 306 -22.60 -7.12 -0.17
C TRP A 306 -22.33 -5.69 -0.64
N LEU A 307 -23.35 -4.82 -0.64
CA LEU A 307 -23.21 -3.39 -0.95
C LEU A 307 -22.40 -2.66 0.14
N ALA A 308 -22.64 -2.97 1.41
CA ALA A 308 -21.91 -2.40 2.54
C ALA A 308 -20.43 -2.79 2.51
N LEU A 309 -20.15 -4.06 2.19
CA LEU A 309 -18.80 -4.57 1.95
C LEU A 309 -18.13 -3.84 0.79
N ALA A 310 -18.82 -3.69 -0.35
CA ALA A 310 -18.30 -2.98 -1.51
C ALA A 310 -17.99 -1.51 -1.19
N CYS A 311 -18.89 -0.80 -0.51
CA CYS A 311 -18.67 0.56 -0.06
C CYS A 311 -17.46 0.67 0.89
N THR A 312 -17.34 -0.25 1.84
CA THR A 312 -16.20 -0.30 2.78
C THR A 312 -14.89 -0.50 2.02
N LEU A 313 -14.84 -1.43 1.06
CA LEU A 313 -13.64 -1.68 0.26
C LEU A 313 -13.28 -0.47 -0.62
N ILE A 314 -14.26 0.22 -1.20
CA ILE A 314 -14.04 1.44 -1.99
C ILE A 314 -13.48 2.55 -1.10
N VAL A 315 -14.04 2.76 0.09
CA VAL A 315 -13.57 3.77 1.03
C VAL A 315 -12.15 3.44 1.52
N LEU A 316 -11.89 2.19 1.87
CA LEU A 316 -10.56 1.73 2.27
C LEU A 316 -9.54 1.94 1.15
N TYR A 317 -9.89 1.58 -0.09
CA TYR A 317 -9.05 1.82 -1.26
C TYR A 317 -8.78 3.32 -1.47
N LEU A 318 -9.81 4.17 -1.38
CA LEU A 318 -9.66 5.62 -1.50
C LEU A 318 -8.80 6.21 -0.38
N MET A 319 -8.95 5.73 0.87
CA MET A 319 -8.14 6.14 2.01
C MET A 319 -6.68 5.75 1.83
N VAL A 320 -6.40 4.50 1.47
CA VAL A 320 -5.02 4.03 1.20
C VAL A 320 -4.41 4.85 0.06
N ARG A 321 -5.15 5.05 -1.04
CA ARG A 321 -4.67 5.85 -2.17
C ARG A 321 -4.43 7.32 -1.79
N ALA A 322 -5.30 7.91 -0.97
CA ALA A 322 -5.14 9.26 -0.46
C ALA A 322 -3.93 9.35 0.49
N ALA A 323 -3.75 8.39 1.39
CA ALA A 323 -2.60 8.32 2.29
C ALA A 323 -1.29 8.21 1.50
N LEU A 324 -1.22 7.32 0.51
CA LEU A 324 -0.05 7.20 -0.37
C LEU A 324 0.22 8.49 -1.16
N MET A 325 -0.82 9.17 -1.65
CA MET A 325 -0.67 10.48 -2.30
C MET A 325 -0.15 11.55 -1.32
N LEU A 326 -0.65 11.59 -0.09
CA LEU A 326 -0.25 12.54 0.94
C LEU A 326 1.13 12.25 1.54
N LEU A 327 1.62 11.01 1.48
CA LEU A 327 2.97 10.66 1.92
C LEU A 327 4.05 11.14 0.92
N SER A 328 3.71 11.30 -0.35
CA SER A 328 4.63 11.78 -1.39
C SER A 328 4.53 13.30 -1.61
N THR A 329 5.68 13.98 -1.75
CA THR A 329 5.73 15.43 -2.01
C THR A 329 5.03 15.78 -3.33
N GLU A 330 5.28 14.99 -4.39
CA GLU A 330 4.60 15.17 -5.67
C GLU A 330 3.09 14.96 -5.59
N GLY A 331 2.65 13.96 -4.82
CA GLY A 331 1.22 13.66 -4.66
C GLY A 331 0.46 14.79 -3.97
N ARG A 332 1.08 15.46 -2.98
CA ARG A 332 0.51 16.66 -2.35
C ARG A 332 0.28 17.79 -3.36
N TYR A 333 1.27 18.11 -4.20
CA TYR A 333 1.13 19.15 -5.22
C TYR A 333 0.08 18.79 -6.28
N ARG A 334 0.02 17.53 -6.72
CA ARG A 334 -1.00 17.07 -7.67
C ARG A 334 -2.40 17.14 -7.08
N LEU A 335 -2.57 16.80 -5.79
CA LEU A 335 -3.85 16.90 -5.10
C LEU A 335 -4.29 18.36 -4.98
N TRP A 336 -3.38 19.25 -4.55
CA TRP A 336 -3.63 20.69 -4.51
C TRP A 336 -4.03 21.26 -5.88
N ALA A 337 -3.32 20.90 -6.94
CA ALA A 337 -3.65 21.33 -8.29
C ALA A 337 -5.02 20.83 -8.75
N ARG A 338 -5.42 19.60 -8.39
CA ARG A 338 -6.76 19.07 -8.69
C ARG A 338 -7.85 19.82 -7.94
N LEU A 339 -7.64 20.11 -6.66
CA LEU A 339 -8.58 20.88 -5.84
C LEU A 339 -8.72 22.32 -6.38
N GLU A 340 -7.62 22.94 -6.77
CA GLU A 340 -7.63 24.29 -7.34
C GLU A 340 -8.38 24.33 -8.68
N ARG A 341 -8.19 23.32 -9.54
CA ARG A 341 -8.95 23.18 -10.79
C ARG A 341 -10.45 23.00 -10.58
N LEU A 342 -10.87 22.41 -9.47
CA LEU A 342 -12.29 22.30 -9.11
C LEU A 342 -12.86 23.64 -8.62
N ARG A 343 -12.06 24.47 -7.93
CA ARG A 343 -12.50 25.77 -7.43
C ARG A 343 -12.48 26.86 -8.48
N ARG A 344 -11.57 26.79 -9.46
CA ARG A 344 -11.40 27.81 -10.49
C ARG A 344 -12.17 27.44 -11.77
N PRO A 345 -13.21 28.20 -12.14
CA PRO A 345 -14.03 27.91 -13.32
C PRO A 345 -13.25 27.89 -14.64
N GLU A 346 -12.10 28.58 -14.70
CA GLU A 346 -11.20 28.62 -15.86
C GLU A 346 -10.73 27.23 -16.31
N PHE A 347 -10.65 26.27 -15.38
CA PHE A 347 -10.22 24.90 -15.67
C PHE A 347 -11.38 23.91 -15.83
N TRP A 348 -12.62 24.35 -15.72
CA TRP A 348 -13.77 23.45 -15.83
C TRP A 348 -13.97 23.00 -17.27
N PRO A 349 -14.45 21.77 -17.53
CA PRO A 349 -14.81 21.34 -18.88
C PRO A 349 -15.76 22.35 -19.55
N PRO A 350 -15.60 22.66 -20.85
CA PRO A 350 -16.44 23.65 -21.54
C PRO A 350 -17.93 23.36 -21.39
N LEU A 351 -18.34 22.10 -21.53
CA LEU A 351 -19.74 21.70 -21.38
C LEU A 351 -20.30 22.05 -20.01
N LEU A 352 -19.55 21.79 -18.92
CA LEU A 352 -19.99 22.09 -17.56
C LEU A 352 -20.09 23.60 -17.32
N PHE A 353 -19.10 24.34 -17.82
CA PHE A 353 -19.04 25.79 -17.66
C PHE A 353 -20.17 26.52 -18.41
N TYR A 354 -20.48 26.08 -19.64
CA TYR A 354 -21.53 26.69 -20.47
C TYR A 354 -22.91 26.04 -20.31
N ALA A 355 -23.05 24.91 -19.60
CA ALA A 355 -24.33 24.23 -19.39
C ALA A 355 -25.45 25.15 -18.84
N PRO A 356 -25.19 26.04 -17.87
CA PRO A 356 -26.22 26.98 -17.38
C PRO A 356 -26.72 27.96 -18.44
N LEU A 357 -25.93 28.23 -19.49
CA LEU A 357 -26.31 29.15 -20.57
C LEU A 357 -27.26 28.51 -21.59
N ILE A 358 -27.20 27.17 -21.75
CA ILE A 358 -28.03 26.40 -22.69
C ILE A 358 -29.53 26.70 -22.54
N PRO A 359 -30.16 26.62 -21.35
CA PRO A 359 -31.60 26.88 -21.21
C PRO A 359 -31.96 28.34 -21.52
N VAL A 360 -31.07 29.30 -21.24
CA VAL A 360 -31.27 30.71 -21.56
C VAL A 360 -31.26 30.92 -23.08
N VAL A 361 -30.26 30.35 -23.77
CA VAL A 361 -30.16 30.42 -25.23
C VAL A 361 -31.37 29.73 -25.87
N ALA A 362 -31.78 28.56 -25.38
CA ALA A 362 -32.98 27.88 -25.85
C ALA A 362 -34.24 28.73 -25.66
N TYR A 363 -34.42 29.37 -24.50
CA TYR A 363 -35.52 30.28 -24.26
C TYR A 363 -35.53 31.47 -25.23
N LEU A 364 -34.36 32.08 -25.48
CA LEU A 364 -34.23 33.21 -26.40
C LEU A 364 -34.52 32.80 -27.85
N ILE A 365 -34.03 31.64 -28.30
CA ILE A 365 -34.32 31.10 -29.63
C ILE A 365 -35.84 30.93 -29.82
N ILE A 366 -36.54 30.40 -28.82
CA ILE A 366 -38.00 30.22 -28.86
C ILE A 366 -38.71 31.58 -28.85
N ARG A 367 -38.32 32.49 -27.95
CA ARG A 367 -38.93 33.81 -27.78
C ARG A 367 -38.82 34.67 -29.05
N TYR A 368 -37.66 34.64 -29.71
CA TYR A 368 -37.37 35.43 -30.90
C TYR A 368 -37.54 34.65 -32.21
N ARG A 369 -38.02 33.40 -32.13
CA ARG A 369 -38.42 32.55 -33.28
C ARG A 369 -37.33 32.40 -34.34
N GLY A 370 -36.06 32.26 -33.93
CA GLY A 370 -34.97 32.12 -34.88
C GLY A 370 -33.68 31.69 -34.19
N PHE A 371 -33.07 30.62 -34.71
CA PHE A 371 -31.76 30.14 -34.26
C PHE A 371 -30.65 31.13 -34.65
N GLU A 372 -30.76 31.71 -35.83
CA GLU A 372 -29.80 32.66 -36.41
C GLU A 372 -29.70 33.97 -35.62
N ASN A 373 -30.74 34.32 -34.86
CA ASN A 373 -30.75 35.53 -34.03
C ASN A 373 -29.66 35.51 -32.95
N VAL A 374 -29.19 34.33 -32.54
CA VAL A 374 -28.11 34.19 -31.55
C VAL A 374 -26.77 34.70 -32.12
N ALA A 375 -26.56 34.61 -33.43
CA ALA A 375 -25.36 35.08 -34.13
C ALA A 375 -25.47 36.53 -34.64
N ALA A 376 -26.61 37.20 -34.43
CA ALA A 376 -26.87 38.53 -34.99
C ALA A 376 -26.39 39.71 -34.11
N VAL A 377 -25.67 39.44 -33.01
CA VAL A 377 -25.31 40.44 -32.00
C VAL A 377 -24.33 41.50 -32.53
N ASN A 378 -23.37 41.09 -33.38
CA ASN A 378 -22.43 42.00 -34.00
C ASN A 378 -22.25 41.68 -35.49
N PRO A 379 -22.96 42.36 -36.41
CA PRO A 379 -22.88 42.12 -37.84
C PRO A 379 -21.46 42.32 -38.42
N GLY A 380 -20.63 43.09 -37.71
CA GLY A 380 -19.23 43.32 -38.05
C GLY A 380 -18.29 42.19 -37.65
N ILE A 381 -18.78 41.07 -37.12
CA ILE A 381 -18.00 39.89 -36.72
C ILE A 381 -18.69 38.64 -37.28
N GLU A 382 -17.91 37.69 -37.80
CA GLU A 382 -18.43 36.40 -38.26
C GLU A 382 -19.16 35.68 -37.12
N ASP A 383 -20.36 35.16 -37.42
CA ASP A 383 -21.29 34.55 -36.45
C ASP A 383 -21.54 35.39 -35.18
N GLY A 384 -21.40 36.72 -35.26
CA GLY A 384 -21.59 37.62 -34.12
C GLY A 384 -20.58 37.43 -32.99
N GLY A 385 -19.47 36.72 -33.24
CA GLY A 385 -18.47 36.36 -32.22
C GLY A 385 -18.83 35.12 -31.40
N PHE A 386 -19.62 34.20 -31.98
CA PHE A 386 -20.04 32.98 -31.28
C PHE A 386 -18.85 32.02 -31.04
N ILE A 387 -18.23 31.49 -32.10
CA ILE A 387 -17.14 30.50 -32.02
C ILE A 387 -16.26 30.59 -33.27
N GLY A 388 -14.96 30.85 -33.11
CA GLY A 388 -13.96 30.58 -34.16
C GLY A 388 -13.63 31.77 -35.07
N GLU A 389 -14.07 32.97 -34.67
CA GLU A 389 -13.83 34.23 -35.37
C GLU A 389 -12.33 34.57 -35.47
N SER A 390 -11.91 35.07 -36.64
CA SER A 390 -10.53 35.51 -36.87
C SER A 390 -10.30 36.88 -36.24
N LYS A 391 -9.38 36.97 -35.26
CA LYS A 391 -8.95 38.26 -34.69
C LYS A 391 -8.36 39.17 -35.74
N ALA A 392 -7.57 38.63 -36.67
CA ALA A 392 -7.01 39.41 -37.76
C ALA A 392 -8.10 40.04 -38.65
N ALA A 393 -9.20 39.33 -38.90
CA ALA A 393 -10.33 39.87 -39.65
C ALA A 393 -11.05 40.99 -38.88
N ILE A 394 -11.23 40.83 -37.57
CA ILE A 394 -11.84 41.86 -36.70
C ILE A 394 -10.95 43.11 -36.65
N LEU A 395 -9.66 42.95 -36.40
CA LEU A 395 -8.71 44.06 -36.28
C LEU A 395 -8.58 44.87 -37.59
N LYS A 396 -8.68 44.23 -38.77
CA LYS A 396 -8.69 44.93 -40.07
C LYS A 396 -9.92 45.81 -40.29
N ARG A 397 -11.02 45.56 -39.58
CA ARG A 397 -12.25 46.35 -39.68
C ARG A 397 -12.25 47.58 -38.77
N LEU A 398 -11.31 47.66 -37.83
CA LEU A 398 -11.16 48.78 -36.91
C LEU A 398 -10.28 49.89 -37.55
N PRO A 399 -10.47 51.16 -37.13
CA PRO A 399 -9.61 52.26 -37.55
C PRO A 399 -8.13 51.99 -37.24
N ALA A 400 -7.23 52.34 -38.18
CA ALA A 400 -5.81 52.01 -38.08
C ALA A 400 -5.07 52.73 -36.93
N ASP A 401 -5.63 53.84 -36.44
CA ASP A 401 -5.10 54.64 -35.34
C ASP A 401 -5.32 54.00 -33.95
N VAL A 402 -6.26 53.05 -33.84
CA VAL A 402 -6.56 52.36 -32.56
C VAL A 402 -6.04 50.92 -32.50
N VAL A 403 -5.46 50.41 -33.59
CA VAL A 403 -4.97 49.03 -33.70
C VAL A 403 -3.44 49.02 -33.78
N PRO A 404 -2.74 48.27 -32.90
CA PRO A 404 -1.31 48.05 -33.04
C PRO A 404 -0.97 47.37 -34.37
N ASP A 405 0.13 47.76 -35.01
CA ASP A 405 0.59 47.11 -36.24
C ASP A 405 0.77 45.61 -36.02
N PHE A 406 0.16 44.80 -36.90
CA PHE A 406 0.08 43.36 -36.73
C PHE A 406 0.16 42.62 -38.06
N VAL A 407 0.41 41.31 -37.98
CA VAL A 407 0.41 40.41 -39.13
C VAL A 407 -0.19 39.07 -38.78
N LEU A 408 -0.99 38.52 -39.69
CA LEU A 408 -1.45 37.15 -39.60
C LEU A 408 -0.41 36.23 -40.23
N ILE A 409 0.13 35.31 -39.45
CA ILE A 409 1.01 34.25 -39.96
C ILE A 409 0.13 33.06 -40.34
N PRO A 410 0.13 32.61 -41.61
CA PRO A 410 -0.71 31.50 -42.05
C PRO A 410 -0.30 30.18 -41.38
N ALA A 411 -1.25 29.25 -41.32
CA ALA A 411 -0.98 27.89 -40.88
C ALA A 411 0.03 27.22 -41.83
N GLY A 412 0.97 26.46 -41.26
CA GLY A 412 2.05 25.83 -42.01
C GLY A 412 3.04 25.15 -41.07
N THR A 413 4.10 24.59 -41.64
CA THR A 413 5.19 24.02 -40.87
C THR A 413 5.91 25.09 -40.03
N VAL A 414 6.62 24.65 -38.98
CA VAL A 414 7.38 25.58 -38.12
C VAL A 414 8.39 26.39 -38.94
N ALA A 415 9.07 25.75 -39.90
CA ALA A 415 10.06 26.41 -40.75
C ALA A 415 9.43 27.52 -41.62
N GLU A 416 8.32 27.23 -42.29
CA GLU A 416 7.60 28.20 -43.12
C GLU A 416 7.08 29.40 -42.29
N ARG A 417 6.55 29.12 -41.10
CA ARG A 417 6.06 30.16 -40.19
C ARG A 417 7.20 31.06 -39.69
N MET A 418 8.34 30.48 -39.32
CA MET A 418 9.53 31.24 -38.90
C MET A 418 10.07 32.12 -40.03
N GLN A 419 10.18 31.56 -41.23
CA GLN A 419 10.61 32.33 -42.41
C GLN A 419 9.65 33.50 -42.71
N SER A 420 8.35 33.27 -42.57
CA SER A 420 7.33 34.32 -42.73
C SER A 420 7.48 35.43 -41.69
N ILE A 421 7.73 35.07 -40.43
CA ILE A 421 7.95 36.03 -39.33
C ILE A 421 9.19 36.89 -39.62
N ASP A 422 10.33 36.27 -39.94
CA ASP A 422 11.59 36.98 -40.21
C ASP A 422 11.47 37.96 -41.39
N ALA A 423 10.78 37.55 -42.45
CA ALA A 423 10.52 38.40 -43.60
C ALA A 423 9.70 39.64 -43.22
N HIS A 424 8.67 39.49 -42.38
CA HIS A 424 7.84 40.60 -41.92
C HIS A 424 8.58 41.54 -40.96
N ILE A 425 9.42 41.00 -40.07
CA ILE A 425 10.27 41.79 -39.16
C ILE A 425 11.19 42.70 -39.96
N ARG A 426 11.91 42.14 -40.95
CA ARG A 426 12.82 42.92 -41.80
C ARG A 426 12.08 43.96 -42.64
N LYS A 427 10.95 43.57 -43.24
CA LYS A 427 10.17 44.46 -44.12
C LYS A 427 9.56 45.65 -43.37
N ARG A 428 9.11 45.45 -42.14
CA ARG A 428 8.46 46.49 -41.33
C ARG A 428 9.40 47.19 -40.34
N GLY A 429 10.65 46.74 -40.22
CA GLY A 429 11.61 47.29 -39.26
C GLY A 429 11.22 47.05 -37.80
N TRP A 430 10.49 45.96 -37.52
CA TRP A 430 10.09 45.63 -36.15
C TRP A 430 11.30 45.17 -35.31
N SER A 431 11.25 45.41 -34.01
CA SER A 431 12.27 44.97 -33.04
C SER A 431 11.62 44.22 -31.89
N PHE A 432 12.41 43.41 -31.18
CA PHE A 432 11.92 42.68 -30.02
C PHE A 432 11.68 43.63 -28.83
N PRO A 433 10.67 43.36 -27.98
CA PRO A 433 9.82 42.16 -27.95
C PRO A 433 8.62 42.19 -28.90
N LEU A 434 8.27 41.03 -29.46
CA LEU A 434 7.08 40.84 -30.30
C LEU A 434 6.03 40.00 -29.55
N ILE A 435 4.76 40.32 -29.74
CA ILE A 435 3.63 39.60 -29.14
C ILE A 435 3.07 38.61 -30.16
N VAL A 436 3.03 37.32 -29.81
CA VAL A 436 2.42 36.28 -30.63
C VAL A 436 1.14 35.80 -29.94
N LYS A 437 0.02 35.88 -30.65
CA LYS A 437 -1.27 35.33 -30.21
C LYS A 437 -1.89 34.44 -31.30
N PRO A 438 -2.64 33.38 -30.92
CA PRO A 438 -3.42 32.61 -31.87
C PRO A 438 -4.55 33.46 -32.48
N ASP A 439 -4.77 33.31 -33.79
CA ASP A 439 -5.79 34.07 -34.53
C ASP A 439 -7.21 33.72 -34.07
N ALA A 440 -7.53 32.43 -33.98
CA ALA A 440 -8.73 31.92 -33.34
C ALA A 440 -8.35 31.21 -32.03
N ALA A 441 -8.95 31.62 -30.90
CA ALA A 441 -8.83 30.92 -29.63
C ALA A 441 -10.06 31.19 -28.78
N GLN A 442 -10.50 30.17 -28.04
CA GLN A 442 -11.65 30.21 -27.16
C GLN A 442 -11.19 29.94 -25.72
N ARG A 443 -11.72 30.73 -24.78
CA ARG A 443 -11.23 30.92 -23.41
C ARG A 443 -9.87 31.65 -23.37
N GLY A 444 -9.84 32.77 -22.65
CA GLY A 444 -8.77 33.76 -22.63
C GLY A 444 -7.45 33.28 -22.06
#